data_AF-A0A088T2W7-F1
#
_entry.id   AF-A0A088T2W7-F1
#
_cell.length_a   1.000
_cell.length_b   1.000
_cell.length_c   1.000
_cell.angle_alpha   90.00
_cell.angle_beta   90.00
_cell.angle_gamma   90.00
#
_symmetry.space_group_name_H-M   'P 1'
#
loop_
_entity.id
_entity.type
_entity.pdbx_description
1 polymer ?
#
loop_
_entity_poly.entity_id
_entity_poly.type
_entity_poly.pdbx_seq_one_letter_code
_entity_poly.pdbx_strand_id
1 'polypeptide(L)'
;MSNKKVLQQIQNGELTSQEALNILYPEQKVRNTKPGKRASFIKMKIHVPDEGKGVNTFLKILFAIPIPMIFVRMGLRIGKRFIKDDDKDDFDINEISKLLKYSKNTQIQVESTDATVDIRII
;
A
#
# COMPACT_ATOMS: atom_id res chain seq x y z
N MET A 1 31.87 -7.97 19.67
CA MET A 1 33.26 -7.79 20.17
C MET A 1 33.36 -6.46 20.89
N SER A 2 34.26 -6.31 21.86
CA SER A 2 34.53 -5.00 22.48
C SER A 2 35.47 -4.18 21.60
N ASN A 3 35.18 -2.88 21.40
CA ASN A 3 35.96 -1.98 20.52
C ASN A 3 37.46 -1.98 20.84
N LYS A 4 37.83 -2.13 22.13
CA LYS A 4 39.22 -2.23 22.57
C LYS A 4 39.96 -3.41 21.97
N LYS A 5 39.27 -4.54 21.76
CA LYS A 5 39.86 -5.75 21.19
C LYS A 5 40.17 -5.56 19.70
N VAL A 6 39.30 -4.90 18.95
CA VAL A 6 39.52 -4.62 17.52
C VAL A 6 40.70 -3.65 17.34
N LEU A 7 40.82 -2.62 18.18
CA LEU A 7 41.95 -1.68 18.13
C LEU A 7 43.29 -2.36 18.42
N GLN A 8 43.34 -3.29 19.39
CA GLN A 8 44.54 -4.09 19.65
C GLN A 8 44.95 -4.95 18.45
N GLN A 9 43.99 -5.51 17.71
CA GLN A 9 44.27 -6.31 16.53
C GLN A 9 44.78 -5.47 15.34
N ILE A 10 44.31 -4.23 15.20
CA ILE A 10 44.90 -3.27 14.23
C ILE A 10 46.34 -2.95 14.63
N GLN A 11 46.58 -2.67 15.92
CA GLN A 11 47.91 -2.35 16.44
C GLN A 11 48.92 -3.49 16.22
N ASN A 12 48.48 -4.73 16.37
CA ASN A 12 49.30 -5.92 16.14
C ASN A 12 49.48 -6.28 14.65
N GLY A 13 48.83 -5.56 13.74
CA GLY A 13 48.85 -5.87 12.30
C GLY A 13 48.07 -7.12 11.89
N GLU A 14 47.24 -7.66 12.80
CA GLU A 14 46.40 -8.84 12.56
C GLU A 14 45.17 -8.52 11.70
N LEU A 15 44.74 -7.25 11.67
CA LEU A 15 43.58 -6.76 10.93
C LEU A 15 43.94 -5.49 10.16
N THR A 16 43.50 -5.41 8.91
CA THR A 16 43.59 -4.17 8.14
C THR A 16 42.53 -3.16 8.58
N SER A 17 42.78 -1.87 8.34
CA SER A 17 41.84 -0.80 8.70
C SER A 17 40.45 -0.99 8.09
N GLN A 18 40.39 -1.55 6.88
CA GLN A 18 39.13 -1.82 6.17
C GLN A 18 38.35 -2.97 6.82
N GLU A 19 39.03 -4.05 7.21
CA GLU A 19 38.40 -5.19 7.89
C GLU A 19 37.89 -4.81 9.27
N ALA A 20 38.68 -4.01 10.02
CA ALA A 20 38.26 -3.50 11.31
C ALA A 20 37.00 -2.62 11.23
N LEU A 21 36.89 -1.80 10.18
CA LEU A 21 35.71 -0.97 9.93
C LEU A 21 34.45 -1.84 9.72
N ASN A 22 34.56 -2.91 8.93
CA ASN A 22 33.46 -3.84 8.68
C ASN A 22 33.05 -4.63 9.93
N ILE A 23 33.98 -4.89 10.86
CA ILE A 23 33.70 -5.58 12.14
C ILE A 23 33.03 -4.64 13.15
N LEU A 24 33.47 -3.37 13.21
CA LEU A 24 32.93 -2.36 14.13
C LEU A 24 31.56 -1.84 13.67
N TYR A 25 31.39 -1.72 12.36
CA TYR A 25 30.19 -1.23 11.72
C TYR A 25 29.73 -2.26 10.67
N PRO A 26 29.28 -3.44 11.10
CA PRO A 26 28.73 -4.41 10.16
C PRO A 26 27.57 -3.74 9.45
N GLU A 27 27.59 -3.75 8.12
CA GLU A 27 26.44 -3.31 7.33
C GLU A 27 25.23 -4.04 7.90
N GLN A 28 24.27 -3.26 8.40
CA GLN A 28 23.00 -3.84 8.81
C GLN A 28 22.46 -4.53 7.58
N LYS A 29 22.48 -5.87 7.57
CA LYS A 29 21.80 -6.65 6.55
C LYS A 29 20.39 -6.12 6.56
N VAL A 30 20.05 -5.29 5.58
CA VAL A 30 18.69 -4.82 5.35
C VAL A 30 17.92 -6.12 5.38
N ARG A 31 17.10 -6.32 6.41
CA ARG A 31 16.41 -7.60 6.53
C ARG A 31 15.62 -7.68 5.23
N ASN A 32 16.09 -8.51 4.32
CA ASN A 32 15.35 -9.04 3.20
C ASN A 32 14.25 -9.94 3.77
N THR A 33 13.51 -9.47 4.79
CA THR A 33 12.07 -9.53 4.75
C THR A 33 11.72 -9.02 3.37
N LYS A 34 11.72 -9.93 2.38
CA LYS A 34 10.78 -9.84 1.28
C LYS A 34 9.52 -9.38 1.99
N PRO A 35 8.98 -8.17 1.74
CA PRO A 35 7.68 -7.84 2.28
C PRO A 35 6.79 -8.88 1.65
N GLY A 36 6.56 -10.00 2.36
CA GLY A 36 5.68 -11.06 1.93
C GLY A 36 4.42 -10.31 1.64
N LYS A 37 4.00 -10.30 0.37
CA LYS A 37 3.00 -9.38 -0.18
C LYS A 37 1.74 -9.54 0.66
N ARG A 38 1.64 -8.79 1.76
CA ARG A 38 0.48 -8.85 2.64
C ARG A 38 -0.67 -8.43 1.75
N ALA A 39 -1.66 -9.32 1.66
CA ALA A 39 -2.86 -9.05 0.92
C ALA A 39 -3.42 -7.72 1.45
N SER A 40 -3.58 -6.77 0.56
CA SER A 40 -4.24 -5.51 0.88
C SER A 40 -5.72 -5.65 0.54
N PHE A 41 -6.55 -4.93 1.28
CA PHE A 41 -7.99 -4.94 1.16
C PHE A 41 -8.49 -3.51 1.09
N ILE A 42 -9.62 -3.33 0.40
CA ILE A 42 -10.32 -2.06 0.33
C ILE A 42 -11.66 -2.25 1.03
N LYS A 43 -11.87 -1.46 2.09
CA LYS A 43 -13.17 -1.35 2.75
C LYS A 43 -13.84 -0.07 2.27
N MET A 44 -15.08 -0.20 1.83
CA MET A 44 -15.90 0.92 1.37
C MET A 44 -17.10 1.10 2.29
N LYS A 45 -17.54 2.34 2.46
CA LYS A 45 -18.80 2.67 3.11
C LYS A 45 -19.44 3.80 2.31
N ILE A 46 -20.65 3.55 1.82
CA ILE A 46 -21.40 4.49 1.01
C ILE A 46 -22.64 4.91 1.81
N HIS A 47 -22.92 6.20 1.82
CA HIS A 47 -24.15 6.76 2.35
C HIS A 47 -24.77 7.70 1.32
N VAL A 48 -26.04 7.47 1.00
CA VAL A 48 -26.80 8.27 0.03
C VAL A 48 -27.93 8.93 0.82
N PRO A 49 -27.85 10.25 1.12
CA PRO A 49 -28.78 10.92 2.04
C PRO A 49 -30.22 10.97 1.53
N ASP A 50 -30.43 11.14 0.22
CA ASP A 50 -31.76 11.27 -0.39
C ASP A 50 -32.45 9.92 -0.63
N GLU A 51 -31.73 8.81 -0.44
CA GLU A 51 -32.25 7.47 -0.62
C GLU A 51 -32.78 6.86 0.68
N GLY A 52 -33.82 6.02 0.54
CA GLY A 52 -34.48 5.37 1.66
C GLY A 52 -33.53 4.53 2.53
N LYS A 53 -33.92 4.29 3.79
CA LYS A 53 -33.16 3.46 4.74
C LYS A 53 -32.82 2.07 4.19
N GLY A 54 -33.66 1.52 3.32
CA GLY A 54 -33.43 0.24 2.65
C GLY A 54 -32.18 0.24 1.77
N VAL A 55 -32.01 1.25 0.92
CA VAL A 55 -30.85 1.38 0.01
C VAL A 55 -29.57 1.52 0.82
N ASN A 56 -29.57 2.40 1.81
CA ASN A 56 -28.43 2.59 2.70
C ASN A 56 -28.09 1.32 3.50
N THR A 57 -29.09 0.53 3.92
CA THR A 57 -28.87 -0.75 4.61
C THR A 57 -28.30 -1.79 3.65
N PHE A 58 -28.82 -1.87 2.44
CA PHE A 58 -28.31 -2.74 1.39
C PHE A 58 -26.84 -2.42 1.07
N LEU A 59 -26.49 -1.15 0.84
CA LEU A 59 -25.12 -0.73 0.55
C LEU A 59 -24.16 -1.04 1.71
N LYS A 60 -24.61 -0.87 2.97
CA LYS A 60 -23.84 -1.27 4.15
C LYS A 60 -23.57 -2.77 4.19
N ILE A 61 -24.55 -3.60 3.83
CA ILE A 61 -24.41 -5.06 3.82
C ILE A 61 -23.51 -5.48 2.65
N LEU A 62 -23.73 -4.92 1.46
CA LEU A 62 -22.98 -5.23 0.24
C LEU A 62 -21.47 -4.97 0.41
N PHE A 63 -21.11 -3.87 1.09
CA PHE A 63 -19.73 -3.48 1.35
C PHE A 63 -19.27 -3.73 2.80
N ALA A 64 -19.95 -4.60 3.54
CA ALA A 64 -19.55 -4.95 4.91
C ALA A 64 -18.19 -5.64 4.96
N ILE A 65 -17.91 -6.48 3.95
CA ILE A 65 -16.69 -7.29 3.84
C ILE A 65 -15.62 -6.51 3.04
N PRO A 66 -14.39 -6.34 3.56
CA PRO A 66 -13.30 -5.73 2.81
C PRO A 66 -12.97 -6.53 1.55
N ILE A 67 -12.91 -5.85 0.40
CA ILE A 67 -12.65 -6.46 -0.90
C ILE A 67 -11.13 -6.63 -1.06
N PRO A 68 -10.62 -7.85 -1.33
CA PRO A 68 -9.22 -8.03 -1.67
C PRO A 68 -8.78 -7.17 -2.86
N MET A 69 -7.61 -6.53 -2.74
CA MET A 69 -7.02 -5.64 -3.76
C MET A 69 -6.81 -6.32 -5.13
N ILE A 70 -6.83 -7.66 -5.17
CA ILE A 70 -6.75 -8.41 -6.44
C ILE A 70 -8.02 -8.25 -7.27
N PHE A 71 -9.20 -8.27 -6.65
CA PHE A 71 -10.46 -8.12 -7.35
C PHE A 71 -10.65 -6.71 -7.88
N VAL A 72 -10.25 -5.70 -7.09
CA VAL A 72 -10.29 -4.30 -7.55
C VAL A 72 -9.38 -4.09 -8.77
N ARG A 73 -8.16 -4.63 -8.76
CA ARG A 73 -7.26 -4.57 -9.93
C ARG A 73 -7.81 -5.31 -11.14
N MET A 74 -8.46 -6.45 -10.93
CA MET A 74 -9.11 -7.20 -12.01
C MET A 74 -10.29 -6.42 -12.59
N GLY A 75 -11.12 -5.82 -11.73
CA GLY A 75 -12.23 -4.96 -12.10
C GLY A 75 -11.78 -3.76 -12.94
N LEU A 76 -10.73 -3.05 -12.52
CA LEU A 76 -10.15 -1.96 -13.30
C LEU A 76 -9.67 -2.41 -14.70
N ARG A 77 -9.06 -3.60 -14.79
CA ARG A 77 -8.59 -4.15 -16.07
C ARG A 77 -9.74 -4.49 -17.01
N ILE A 78 -10.85 -5.00 -16.49
CA ILE A 78 -12.05 -5.31 -17.27
C ILE A 78 -12.77 -4.01 -17.64
N GLY A 79 -12.95 -3.11 -16.68
CA GLY A 79 -13.58 -1.80 -16.83
C GLY A 79 -12.92 -0.93 -17.89
N LYS A 80 -11.59 -1.05 -18.07
CA LYS A 80 -10.85 -0.37 -19.15
C LYS A 80 -11.45 -0.56 -20.55
N ARG A 81 -12.13 -1.69 -20.78
CA ARG A 81 -12.76 -1.99 -22.07
C ARG A 81 -14.10 -1.28 -22.28
N PHE A 82 -14.69 -0.73 -21.22
CA PHE A 82 -16.01 -0.10 -21.22
C PHE A 82 -15.94 1.42 -21.12
N ILE A 83 -14.75 2.00 -20.92
CA ILE A 83 -14.56 3.45 -20.96
C ILE A 83 -14.53 3.89 -22.42
N LYS A 84 -15.43 4.83 -22.77
CA LYS A 84 -15.52 5.42 -24.11
C LYS A 84 -14.26 6.23 -24.40
N ASP A 85 -13.88 6.33 -25.67
CA ASP A 85 -12.65 7.03 -26.08
C ASP A 85 -12.64 8.51 -25.65
N ASP A 86 -13.79 9.16 -25.58
CA ASP A 86 -13.93 10.57 -25.16
C ASP A 86 -13.62 10.81 -23.67
N ASP A 87 -13.74 9.80 -22.81
CA ASP A 87 -13.48 9.92 -21.36
C ASP A 87 -12.04 9.54 -20.98
N LYS A 88 -11.20 9.17 -21.96
CA LYS A 88 -9.84 8.66 -21.71
C LYS A 88 -8.85 9.74 -21.26
N ASP A 89 -9.10 10.99 -21.62
CA ASP A 89 -8.23 12.11 -21.23
C ASP A 89 -8.44 12.51 -19.76
N ASP A 90 -9.62 12.25 -19.19
CA ASP A 90 -9.95 12.59 -17.81
C ASP A 90 -9.62 11.47 -16.80
N PHE A 91 -9.52 10.20 -17.24
CA PHE A 91 -9.32 9.05 -16.35
C PHE A 91 -8.26 8.04 -16.85
N ASP A 92 -7.02 8.14 -16.35
CA ASP A 92 -6.00 7.10 -16.57
C ASP A 92 -6.09 5.95 -15.55
N ILE A 93 -6.66 4.83 -15.98
CA ILE A 93 -6.74 3.60 -15.19
C ILE A 93 -5.36 3.06 -14.78
N ASN A 94 -4.32 3.27 -15.60
CA ASN A 94 -2.98 2.81 -15.26
C ASN A 94 -2.42 3.60 -14.07
N GLU A 95 -2.65 4.91 -14.04
CA GLU A 95 -2.31 5.76 -12.92
C GLU A 95 -3.08 5.36 -11.66
N ILE A 96 -4.40 5.14 -11.76
CA ILE A 96 -5.23 4.66 -10.63
C ILE A 96 -4.69 3.34 -10.08
N SER A 97 -4.36 2.38 -10.96
CA SER A 97 -3.77 1.09 -10.56
C SER A 97 -2.42 1.26 -9.86
N LYS A 98 -1.62 2.24 -10.29
CA LYS A 98 -0.34 2.58 -9.67
C LYS A 98 -0.57 3.23 -8.29
N LEU A 99 -1.48 4.18 -8.17
CA LEU A 99 -1.85 4.82 -6.89
C LEU A 99 -2.30 3.78 -5.87
N LEU A 100 -3.20 2.88 -6.25
CA LEU A 100 -3.71 1.80 -5.40
C LEU A 100 -2.62 0.85 -4.88
N LYS A 101 -1.51 0.71 -5.60
CA LYS A 101 -0.37 -0.11 -5.16
C LYS A 101 0.39 0.54 -3.99
N TYR A 102 0.44 1.86 -3.94
CA TYR A 102 1.23 2.63 -2.98
C TYR A 102 0.40 3.23 -1.84
N SER A 103 -0.91 3.37 -2.01
CA SER A 103 -1.85 3.96 -1.04
C SER A 103 -2.26 3.02 0.10
N LYS A 104 -1.37 2.13 0.56
CA LYS A 104 -1.66 1.28 1.73
C LYS A 104 -1.88 2.15 2.96
N ASN A 105 -2.82 1.76 3.83
CA ASN A 105 -3.21 2.52 5.02
C ASN A 105 -3.74 3.93 4.72
N THR A 106 -4.20 4.19 3.49
CA THR A 106 -4.81 5.48 3.12
C THR A 106 -6.33 5.42 3.36
N GLN A 107 -6.88 6.52 3.85
CA GLN A 107 -8.31 6.76 3.92
C GLN A 107 -8.65 7.92 2.98
N ILE A 108 -9.64 7.72 2.13
CA ILE A 108 -10.16 8.68 1.18
C ILE A 108 -11.62 8.90 1.53
N GLN A 109 -12.01 10.16 1.74
CA GLN A 109 -13.39 10.55 2.00
C GLN A 109 -13.82 11.44 0.84
N VAL A 110 -14.88 11.04 0.17
CA VAL A 110 -15.46 11.78 -0.93
C VAL A 110 -16.84 12.25 -0.50
N GLU A 111 -17.00 13.56 -0.44
CA GLU A 111 -18.26 14.22 -0.13
C GLU A 111 -18.79 14.83 -1.42
N SER A 112 -19.90 14.28 -1.91
CA SER A 112 -20.67 14.82 -3.02
C SER A 112 -22.07 15.18 -2.54
N THR A 113 -22.77 16.03 -3.29
CA THR A 113 -24.17 16.39 -3.04
C THR A 113 -25.05 15.13 -2.93
N ASP A 114 -24.82 14.15 -3.80
CA ASP A 114 -25.67 12.97 -3.91
C ASP A 114 -25.25 11.84 -2.97
N ALA A 115 -23.98 11.79 -2.54
CA ALA A 115 -23.48 10.69 -1.73
C ALA A 115 -22.19 11.03 -0.99
N THR A 116 -22.04 10.42 0.18
CA THR A 116 -20.78 10.35 0.93
C THR A 116 -20.17 8.96 0.76
N VAL A 117 -18.90 8.88 0.33
CA VAL A 117 -18.17 7.63 0.15
C VAL A 117 -16.87 7.65 0.93
N ASP A 118 -16.74 6.73 1.90
CA ASP A 118 -15.50 6.48 2.62
C ASP A 118 -14.80 5.23 2.04
N ILE A 119 -13.54 5.38 1.67
CA ILE A 119 -12.69 4.30 1.17
C ILE A 119 -11.48 4.17 2.08
N ARG A 120 -11.25 2.97 2.63
CA ARG A 120 -10.09 2.66 3.47
C ARG A 120 -9.30 1.49 2.89
N ILE A 121 -8.00 1.70 2.71
CA ILE A 121 -7.08 0.69 2.18
C ILE A 121 -6.29 0.11 3.36
N ILE A 122 -6.45 -1.19 3.61
CA ILE A 122 -5.89 -1.95 4.75
C ILE A 122 -4.88 -2.98 4.24
#